data_AF-A0A538JR08-F1
#
_entry.id   AF-A0A538JR08-F1
#
_cell.length_a   1.000
_cell.length_b   1.000
_cell.length_c   1.000
_cell.angle_alpha   90.00
_cell.angle_beta   90.00
_cell.angle_gamma   90.00
#
_symmetry.space_group_name_H-M   'P 1'
#
loop_
_entity.id
_entity.type
_entity.pdbx_description
1 polymer ?
#
loop_
_entity_poly.entity_id
_entity_poly.type
_entity_poly.pdbx_seq_one_letter_code
_entity_poly.pdbx_strand_id
1 'polypeptide(L)'
;MRSRTLREYCPHDMGPLASRRCRRCGRTPTGERLVDGRCLRCRALELVDGLDADLAGHARRVTMLSIQVADELRLAGVVRRDVELGGLLHDLGKLTIPAAILAKAGPLDAAEQELMRTHVTEGERLAAGVEALPSSVPAVVRSSHERWDGDGYPDRLRGDAIPLAARIVSCADAFDAMTSSRSYRPALGTELALDVIRHESGRQFDPEVAEALVVSVGRWRLELEAEPMATAFDQTLRRLRRAQVAS
;
A
#
# COMPACT_ATOMS: atom_id res chain seq x y z
N MET A 1 44.11 -42.62 8.43
CA MET A 1 43.54 -42.04 7.17
C MET A 1 42.19 -42.72 6.94
N ARG A 2 41.10 -42.24 7.54
CA ARG A 2 40.06 -41.37 6.93
C ARG A 2 39.67 -41.79 5.49
N SER A 3 38.57 -42.52 5.37
CA SER A 3 37.65 -42.35 4.24
C SER A 3 36.24 -42.29 4.81
N ARG A 4 35.62 -41.12 4.68
CA ARG A 4 34.28 -40.79 5.18
C ARG A 4 33.26 -41.45 4.27
N THR A 5 32.36 -42.22 4.88
CA THR A 5 31.09 -42.67 4.32
C THR A 5 30.31 -41.49 3.75
N LEU A 6 29.83 -41.65 2.51
CA LEU A 6 28.77 -40.87 1.89
C LEU A 6 27.56 -40.90 2.83
N ARG A 7 27.33 -39.81 3.55
CA ARG A 7 26.04 -39.56 4.23
C ARG A 7 25.13 -38.92 3.21
N GLU A 8 24.04 -39.63 2.95
CA GLU A 8 22.94 -39.27 2.08
C GLU A 8 22.43 -37.85 2.40
N TYR A 9 22.19 -37.12 1.33
CA TYR A 9 21.53 -35.82 1.32
C TYR A 9 20.10 -35.99 1.85
N CYS A 10 19.84 -35.55 3.08
CA CYS A 10 18.48 -35.45 3.62
C CYS A 10 17.98 -34.02 3.38
N PRO A 11 16.94 -33.77 2.55
CA PRO A 11 16.52 -32.41 2.21
C PRO A 11 15.62 -31.72 3.26
N HIS A 12 15.60 -32.18 4.51
CA HIS A 12 14.70 -31.64 5.54
C HIS A 12 15.38 -31.24 6.87
N ASP A 13 16.62 -30.75 6.81
CA ASP A 13 17.18 -29.98 7.92
C ASP A 13 16.86 -28.49 7.76
N MET A 14 15.57 -28.16 7.91
CA MET A 14 15.11 -26.78 8.12
C MET A 14 15.26 -26.47 9.62
N GLY A 15 16.50 -26.42 10.10
CA GLY A 15 16.80 -25.81 11.39
C GLY A 15 16.17 -24.41 11.46
N PRO A 16 15.72 -23.94 12.64
CA PRO A 16 15.01 -22.68 12.74
C PRO A 16 15.88 -21.60 12.13
N LEU A 17 15.41 -20.98 11.03
CA LEU A 17 16.04 -19.81 10.45
C LEU A 17 16.18 -18.82 11.60
N ALA A 18 17.40 -18.68 12.14
CA ALA A 18 17.70 -17.73 13.20
C ALA A 18 17.07 -16.42 12.75
N SER A 19 16.07 -15.96 13.49
CA SER A 19 15.09 -15.02 12.99
C SER A 19 15.76 -13.65 12.92
N ARG A 20 16.49 -13.42 11.82
CA ARG A 20 17.35 -12.24 11.66
C ARG A 20 16.46 -11.01 11.69
N ARG A 21 16.88 -10.03 12.47
CA ARG A 21 16.22 -8.72 12.53
C ARG A 21 16.56 -7.93 11.27
N CYS A 22 15.58 -7.24 10.72
CA CYS A 22 15.76 -6.26 9.66
C CYS A 22 16.71 -5.16 10.15
N ARG A 23 17.79 -4.90 9.40
CA ARG A 23 18.79 -3.88 9.74
C ARG A 23 18.23 -2.45 9.75
N ARG A 24 17.12 -2.20 9.05
CA ARG A 24 16.49 -0.88 8.94
C ARG A 24 15.47 -0.62 10.04
N CYS A 25 14.59 -1.58 10.34
CA CYS A 25 13.48 -1.37 11.28
C CYS A 25 13.56 -2.21 12.56
N GLY A 26 14.60 -3.04 12.73
CA GLY A 26 14.79 -3.90 13.89
C GLY A 26 13.80 -5.07 14.01
N ARG A 27 12.77 -5.13 13.16
CA ARG A 27 11.74 -6.16 13.20
C ARG A 27 12.24 -7.49 12.69
N THR A 28 11.77 -8.56 13.31
CA THR A 28 11.91 -9.93 12.83
C THR A 28 10.72 -10.25 11.92
N PRO A 29 10.89 -10.33 10.59
CA PRO A 29 9.77 -10.63 9.70
C PRO A 29 9.29 -12.08 9.94
N THR A 30 7.98 -12.26 9.94
CA THR A 30 7.34 -13.58 10.11
C THR A 30 7.04 -14.15 8.73
N GLY A 31 7.65 -15.27 8.37
CA GLY A 31 7.38 -15.94 7.09
C GLY A 31 7.99 -15.28 5.84
N GLU A 32 8.90 -14.31 6.00
CA GLU A 32 9.62 -13.68 4.88
C GLU A 32 11.13 -13.80 5.09
N ARG A 33 11.86 -13.99 4.00
CA ARG A 33 13.33 -13.91 4.03
C ARG A 33 13.75 -12.46 3.93
N LEU A 34 14.75 -12.07 4.73
CA LEU A 34 15.44 -10.81 4.52
C LEU A 34 16.23 -10.88 3.20
N VAL A 35 16.22 -9.79 2.44
CA VAL A 35 17.14 -9.59 1.32
C VAL A 35 18.09 -8.47 1.69
N ASP A 36 19.39 -8.72 1.57
CA ASP A 36 20.46 -7.82 2.03
C ASP A 36 20.28 -7.34 3.48
N GLY A 37 19.66 -8.18 4.32
CA GLY A 37 19.37 -7.87 5.70
C GLY A 37 18.18 -6.93 5.93
N ARG A 38 17.33 -6.68 4.92
CA ARG A 38 16.10 -5.88 5.03
C ARG A 38 14.83 -6.71 4.79
N CYS A 39 13.78 -6.41 5.54
CA CYS A 39 12.45 -7.02 5.32
C CYS A 39 11.75 -6.37 4.13
N LEU A 40 10.73 -7.04 3.59
CA LEU A 40 10.02 -6.59 2.39
C LEU A 40 9.45 -5.18 2.55
N ARG A 41 8.82 -4.89 3.68
CA ARG A 41 8.33 -3.55 4.03
C ARG A 41 9.42 -2.48 3.92
N CYS A 42 10.61 -2.75 4.47
CA CYS A 42 11.72 -1.79 4.40
C CYS A 42 12.26 -1.60 2.99
N ARG A 43 12.25 -2.65 2.16
CA ARG A 43 12.63 -2.54 0.75
C ARG A 43 11.63 -1.72 -0.04
N ALA A 44 10.33 -1.99 0.14
CA ALA A 44 9.27 -1.18 -0.47
C ALA A 44 9.40 0.30 -0.06
N LEU A 45 9.68 0.56 1.22
CA LEU A 45 9.92 1.93 1.70
C LEU A 45 11.14 2.60 1.07
N GLU A 46 12.23 1.89 0.71
CA GLU A 46 13.33 2.53 -0.04
C GLU A 46 12.92 2.95 -1.44
N LEU A 47 12.09 2.14 -2.11
CA LEU A 47 11.57 2.50 -3.43
C LEU A 47 10.71 3.76 -3.32
N VAL A 48 9.85 3.82 -2.30
CA VAL A 48 9.01 4.98 -1.99
C VAL A 48 9.85 6.20 -1.61
N ASP A 49 10.93 6.03 -0.86
CA ASP A 49 11.84 7.12 -0.48
C ASP A 49 12.62 7.70 -1.67
N GLY A 50 12.72 6.95 -2.78
CA GLY A 50 13.28 7.43 -4.03
C GLY A 50 12.32 8.25 -4.89
N LEU A 51 11.04 8.32 -4.50
CA LEU A 51 10.03 9.16 -5.18
C LEU A 51 10.16 10.62 -4.72
N ASP A 52 9.52 11.53 -5.46
CA ASP A 52 9.29 12.89 -4.99
C ASP A 52 8.54 12.88 -3.63
N ALA A 53 8.81 13.90 -2.80
CA ALA A 53 8.30 13.99 -1.44
C ALA A 53 6.76 13.89 -1.35
N ASP A 54 6.04 14.44 -2.33
CA ASP A 54 4.58 14.41 -2.33
C ASP A 54 4.06 12.99 -2.60
N LEU A 55 4.64 12.29 -3.57
CA LEU A 55 4.31 10.89 -3.90
C LEU A 55 4.67 9.95 -2.74
N ALA A 56 5.84 10.16 -2.13
CA ALA A 56 6.27 9.37 -0.97
C ALA A 56 5.36 9.58 0.24
N GLY A 57 4.95 10.82 0.51
CA GLY A 57 4.01 11.17 1.56
C GLY A 57 2.64 10.54 1.32
N HIS A 58 2.14 10.63 0.08
CA HIS A 58 0.89 10.01 -0.34
C HIS A 58 0.89 8.49 -0.17
N ALA A 59 1.88 7.78 -0.72
CA ALA A 59 1.99 6.33 -0.57
C ALA A 59 1.97 5.88 0.89
N ARG A 60 2.63 6.63 1.79
CA ARG A 60 2.64 6.34 3.23
C ARG A 60 1.26 6.52 3.87
N ARG A 61 0.52 7.59 3.53
CA ARG A 61 -0.83 7.84 4.06
C ARG A 61 -1.83 6.80 3.55
N VAL A 62 -1.80 6.50 2.25
CA VAL A 62 -2.61 5.43 1.64
C VAL A 62 -2.34 4.08 2.31
N THR A 63 -1.06 3.74 2.52
CA THR A 63 -0.69 2.50 3.24
C THR A 63 -1.26 2.48 4.66
N MET A 64 -1.13 3.57 5.40
CA MET A 64 -1.67 3.65 6.77
C MET A 64 -3.19 3.45 6.80
N LEU A 65 -3.92 4.12 5.93
CA LEU A 65 -5.38 3.96 5.79
C LEU A 65 -5.73 2.51 5.41
N SER A 66 -5.05 1.96 4.41
CA SER A 66 -5.29 0.61 3.90
C SER A 66 -5.09 -0.47 4.97
N ILE A 67 -4.03 -0.34 5.78
CA ILE A 67 -3.74 -1.25 6.90
C ILE A 67 -4.87 -1.25 7.93
N GLN A 68 -5.57 -0.14 8.10
CA GLN A 68 -6.59 0.04 9.13
C GLN A 68 -7.94 -0.48 8.67
N VAL A 69 -8.25 -0.26 7.40
CA VAL A 69 -9.34 -0.99 6.72
C VAL A 69 -9.10 -2.50 6.82
N ALA A 70 -7.87 -2.97 6.59
CA ALA A 70 -7.53 -4.37 6.74
C ALA A 70 -7.67 -4.88 8.18
N ASP A 71 -7.36 -4.06 9.19
CA ASP A 71 -7.56 -4.40 10.61
C ASP A 71 -9.05 -4.48 10.96
N GLU A 72 -9.87 -3.54 10.47
CA GLU A 72 -11.33 -3.55 10.66
C GLU A 72 -11.97 -4.78 10.00
N LEU A 73 -11.50 -5.16 8.81
CA LEU A 73 -11.86 -6.40 8.12
C LEU A 73 -11.21 -7.67 8.73
N ARG A 74 -10.44 -7.52 9.82
CA ARG A 74 -9.75 -8.61 10.55
C ARG A 74 -8.82 -9.45 9.67
N LEU A 75 -8.21 -8.83 8.67
CA LEU A 75 -7.28 -9.48 7.75
C LEU A 75 -5.90 -9.65 8.40
N ALA A 76 -5.28 -10.80 8.16
CA ALA A 76 -3.97 -11.15 8.71
C ALA A 76 -3.09 -11.88 7.68
N GLY A 77 -1.82 -12.11 8.03
CA GLY A 77 -0.89 -12.90 7.24
C GLY A 77 -0.66 -12.32 5.84
N VAL A 78 -0.78 -13.17 4.82
CA VAL A 78 -0.49 -12.86 3.41
C VAL A 78 -1.32 -11.67 2.91
N VAL A 79 -2.62 -11.67 3.16
CA VAL A 79 -3.52 -10.61 2.64
C VAL A 79 -3.15 -9.26 3.26
N ARG A 80 -2.91 -9.21 4.57
CA ARG A 80 -2.50 -7.98 5.25
C ARG A 80 -1.15 -7.45 4.75
N ARG A 81 -0.19 -8.34 4.52
CA ARG A 81 1.10 -7.97 3.92
C ARG A 81 0.91 -7.41 2.52
N ASP A 82 0.06 -8.02 1.71
CA ASP A 82 -0.19 -7.57 0.33
C ASP A 82 -0.92 -6.22 0.30
N VAL A 83 -1.80 -5.93 1.28
CA VAL A 83 -2.35 -4.59 1.51
C VAL A 83 -1.25 -3.58 1.84
N GLU A 84 -0.34 -3.90 2.78
CA GLU A 84 0.74 -3.00 3.17
C GLU A 84 1.71 -2.72 2.00
N LEU A 85 2.17 -3.76 1.32
CA LEU A 85 3.10 -3.62 0.20
C LEU A 85 2.43 -3.01 -1.04
N GLY A 86 1.18 -3.37 -1.31
CA GLY A 86 0.38 -2.79 -2.38
C GLY A 86 0.14 -1.30 -2.16
N GLY A 87 -0.23 -0.88 -0.94
CA GLY A 87 -0.39 0.53 -0.60
C GLY A 87 0.88 1.35 -0.79
N LEU A 88 2.05 0.79 -0.47
CA LEU A 88 3.33 1.46 -0.66
C LEU A 88 3.69 1.61 -2.15
N LEU A 89 3.37 0.60 -2.95
CA LEU A 89 3.89 0.47 -4.32
C LEU A 89 2.85 0.78 -5.41
N HIS A 90 1.60 1.09 -5.06
CA HIS A 90 0.51 1.29 -6.04
C HIS A 90 0.86 2.33 -7.12
N ASP A 91 1.62 3.35 -6.72
CA ASP A 91 2.03 4.46 -7.57
C ASP A 91 3.48 4.34 -8.09
N LEU A 92 4.15 3.20 -7.88
CA LEU A 92 5.56 3.00 -8.26
C LEU A 92 5.80 3.27 -9.75
N GLY A 93 4.84 2.93 -10.60
CA GLY A 93 4.95 3.17 -12.05
C GLY A 93 4.90 4.65 -12.45
N LYS A 94 4.56 5.58 -11.54
CA LYS A 94 4.68 7.02 -11.85
C LYS A 94 6.12 7.43 -12.16
N LEU A 95 7.12 6.63 -11.75
CA LEU A 95 8.52 6.78 -12.16
C LEU A 95 8.74 6.72 -13.68
N THR A 96 7.84 6.07 -14.44
CA THR A 96 7.95 5.97 -15.89
C THR A 96 7.16 7.04 -16.63
N ILE A 97 6.40 7.88 -15.90
CA ILE A 97 5.58 8.93 -16.48
C ILE A 97 6.43 10.20 -16.65
N PRO A 98 6.39 10.88 -17.82
CA PRO A 98 7.13 12.11 -18.02
C PRO A 98 6.82 13.17 -16.94
N ALA A 99 7.86 13.80 -16.40
CA ALA A 99 7.73 14.80 -15.34
C ALA A 99 6.80 15.98 -15.75
N ALA A 100 6.79 16.36 -17.02
CA ALA A 100 5.90 17.42 -17.54
C ALA A 100 4.41 17.07 -17.41
N ILE A 101 4.06 15.79 -17.49
CA ILE A 101 2.67 15.31 -17.33
C ILE A 101 2.32 15.21 -15.85
N LEU A 102 3.23 14.68 -15.01
CA LEU A 102 3.03 14.61 -13.55
C LEU A 102 2.86 15.99 -12.92
N ALA A 103 3.61 16.98 -13.39
CA ALA A 103 3.62 18.34 -12.85
C ALA A 103 2.62 19.30 -13.53
N LYS A 104 1.77 18.82 -14.45
CA LYS A 104 0.86 19.66 -15.21
C LYS A 104 -0.17 20.33 -14.27
N ALA A 105 -0.21 21.67 -14.27
CA ALA A 105 -1.09 22.46 -13.41
C ALA A 105 -2.56 22.57 -13.91
N GLY A 106 -2.95 21.72 -14.87
CA GLY A 106 -4.27 21.74 -15.51
C GLY A 106 -4.71 20.33 -15.92
N PRO A 107 -5.89 20.19 -16.53
CA PRO A 107 -6.38 18.87 -16.94
C PRO A 107 -5.43 18.23 -17.95
N LEU A 108 -5.27 16.91 -17.81
CA LEU A 108 -4.62 16.09 -18.82
C LEU A 108 -5.54 15.96 -20.03
N ASP A 109 -4.99 16.07 -21.24
CA ASP A 109 -5.71 15.70 -22.47
C ASP A 109 -5.88 14.18 -22.58
N ALA A 110 -6.61 13.72 -23.60
CA ALA A 110 -6.90 12.29 -23.75
C ALA A 110 -5.64 11.41 -23.91
N ALA A 111 -4.61 11.89 -24.61
CA ALA A 111 -3.37 11.15 -24.82
C ALA A 111 -2.52 11.12 -23.54
N GLU A 112 -2.46 12.24 -22.82
CA GLU A 112 -1.80 12.34 -21.53
C GLU A 112 -2.50 11.49 -20.45
N GLN A 113 -3.83 11.41 -20.47
CA GLN A 113 -4.59 10.52 -19.59
C GLN A 113 -4.28 9.06 -19.87
N GLU A 114 -4.24 8.66 -21.14
CA GLU A 114 -3.91 7.28 -21.50
C GLU A 114 -2.48 6.93 -21.09
N LEU A 115 -1.53 7.84 -21.31
CA LEU A 115 -0.17 7.66 -20.82
C LEU A 115 -0.11 7.62 -19.29
N MET A 116 -0.84 8.49 -18.58
CA MET A 116 -0.91 8.45 -17.13
C MET A 116 -1.42 7.09 -16.63
N ARG A 117 -2.43 6.50 -17.27
CA ARG A 117 -2.97 5.19 -16.89
C ARG A 117 -1.95 4.07 -16.97
N THR A 118 -0.92 4.16 -17.82
CA THR A 118 0.11 3.11 -17.91
C THR A 118 0.93 2.95 -16.65
N HIS A 119 0.86 3.88 -15.68
CA HIS A 119 1.58 3.75 -14.42
C HIS A 119 1.19 2.48 -13.65
N VAL A 120 -0.02 1.94 -13.83
CA VAL A 120 -0.42 0.70 -13.13
C VAL A 120 0.27 -0.53 -13.73
N THR A 121 0.40 -0.59 -15.06
CA THR A 121 1.07 -1.70 -15.75
C THR A 121 2.59 -1.60 -15.64
N GLU A 122 3.14 -0.39 -15.70
CA GLU A 122 4.57 -0.16 -15.44
C GLU A 122 4.90 -0.38 -13.96
N GLY A 123 4.00 -0.01 -13.04
CA GLY A 123 4.13 -0.27 -11.62
C GLY A 123 4.18 -1.77 -11.31
N GLU A 124 3.29 -2.56 -11.92
CA GLU A 124 3.34 -4.02 -11.87
C GLU A 124 4.69 -4.56 -12.35
N ARG A 125 5.14 -4.12 -13.53
CA ARG A 125 6.41 -4.57 -14.13
C ARG A 125 7.60 -4.25 -13.22
N LEU A 126 7.65 -3.04 -12.66
CA LEU A 126 8.70 -2.63 -11.72
C LEU A 126 8.63 -3.43 -10.42
N ALA A 127 7.45 -3.60 -9.84
CA ALA A 127 7.24 -4.39 -8.63
C ALA A 127 7.65 -5.86 -8.82
N ALA A 128 7.34 -6.45 -9.97
CA ALA A 128 7.73 -7.82 -10.31
C ALA A 128 9.26 -8.00 -10.42
N GLY A 129 10.00 -6.92 -10.70
CA GLY A 129 11.46 -6.90 -10.70
C GLY A 129 12.08 -6.79 -9.30
N VAL A 130 11.29 -6.54 -8.25
CA VAL A 130 11.80 -6.42 -6.88
C VAL A 130 12.04 -7.81 -6.31
N GLU A 131 13.30 -8.12 -6.03
CA GLU A 131 13.69 -9.41 -5.49
C GLU A 131 12.94 -9.76 -4.18
N ALA A 132 12.45 -10.99 -4.12
CA ALA A 132 11.67 -11.57 -3.02
C ALA A 132 10.31 -10.89 -2.74
N LEU A 133 9.88 -9.94 -3.57
CA LEU A 133 8.51 -9.43 -3.49
C LEU A 133 7.53 -10.55 -3.87
N PRO A 134 6.49 -10.82 -3.08
CA PRO A 134 5.49 -11.83 -3.40
C PRO A 134 4.80 -11.50 -4.73
N SER A 135 4.56 -12.51 -5.57
CA SER A 135 3.91 -12.35 -6.87
C SER A 135 2.47 -11.80 -6.80
N SER A 136 1.85 -11.84 -5.62
CA SER A 136 0.55 -11.21 -5.37
C SER A 136 0.63 -9.68 -5.31
N VAL A 137 1.76 -9.09 -4.93
CA VAL A 137 1.90 -7.63 -4.80
C VAL A 137 1.85 -6.91 -6.16
N PRO A 138 2.56 -7.37 -7.22
CA PRO A 138 2.40 -6.78 -8.56
C PRO A 138 0.96 -6.77 -9.05
N ALA A 139 0.18 -7.83 -8.78
CA ALA A 139 -1.24 -7.89 -9.13
C ALA A 139 -2.08 -6.83 -8.39
N VAL A 140 -1.71 -6.52 -7.12
CA VAL A 140 -2.34 -5.43 -6.36
C VAL A 140 -2.02 -4.07 -6.99
N VAL A 141 -0.77 -3.83 -7.38
CA VAL A 141 -0.35 -2.58 -8.05
C VAL A 141 -1.08 -2.40 -9.38
N ARG A 142 -1.17 -3.45 -10.19
CA ARG A 142 -1.89 -3.42 -11.47
C ARG A 142 -3.38 -3.06 -11.28
N SER A 143 -4.00 -3.61 -10.26
CA SER A 143 -5.45 -3.55 -10.05
C SER A 143 -5.90 -2.38 -9.16
N SER A 144 -4.99 -1.48 -8.75
CA SER A 144 -5.29 -0.39 -7.80
C SER A 144 -6.29 0.64 -8.35
N HIS A 145 -6.45 0.69 -9.67
CA HIS A 145 -7.41 1.55 -10.37
C HIS A 145 -8.58 0.79 -11.02
N GLU A 146 -8.73 -0.50 -10.70
CA GLU A 146 -9.95 -1.23 -11.03
C GLU A 146 -11.12 -0.71 -10.19
N ARG A 147 -12.32 -0.73 -10.78
CA ARG A 147 -13.55 -0.30 -10.12
C ARG A 147 -14.45 -1.48 -9.89
N TRP A 148 -15.16 -1.51 -8.76
CA TRP A 148 -16.06 -2.60 -8.41
C TRP A 148 -17.10 -2.91 -9.50
N ASP A 149 -17.58 -1.88 -10.20
CA ASP A 149 -18.54 -1.97 -11.30
C ASP A 149 -17.95 -2.49 -12.63
N GLY A 150 -16.63 -2.50 -12.80
CA GLY A 150 -15.93 -2.90 -14.02
C GLY A 150 -15.56 -1.74 -14.95
N ASP A 151 -15.85 -0.48 -14.58
CA ASP A 151 -15.51 0.69 -15.40
C ASP A 151 -14.08 1.22 -15.15
N GLY A 152 -13.26 0.45 -14.42
CA GLY A 152 -11.88 0.77 -14.09
C GLY A 152 -10.89 0.44 -15.21
N TYR A 153 -9.61 0.41 -14.85
CA TYR A 153 -8.52 0.04 -15.74
C TYR A 153 -7.40 -0.65 -14.93
N PRO A 154 -6.52 -1.44 -15.57
CA PRO A 154 -6.38 -1.65 -17.02
C PRO A 154 -7.24 -2.77 -17.61
N ASP A 155 -7.70 -3.72 -16.80
CA ASP A 155 -8.30 -4.97 -17.25
C ASP A 155 -9.83 -4.98 -17.15
N ARG A 156 -10.43 -3.98 -16.48
CA ARG A 156 -11.89 -3.85 -16.26
C ARG A 156 -12.44 -5.02 -15.46
N LEU A 157 -11.69 -5.42 -14.44
CA LEU A 157 -12.11 -6.45 -13.49
C LEU A 157 -13.33 -5.96 -12.71
N ARG A 158 -14.24 -6.88 -12.39
CA ARG A 158 -15.50 -6.57 -11.70
C ARG A 158 -15.63 -7.39 -10.42
N GLY A 159 -16.10 -6.75 -9.36
CA GLY A 159 -16.38 -7.41 -8.09
C GLY A 159 -15.16 -8.15 -7.54
N ASP A 160 -15.37 -9.41 -7.15
CA ASP A 160 -14.34 -10.26 -6.55
C ASP A 160 -13.24 -10.71 -7.50
N ALA A 161 -13.34 -10.43 -8.81
CA ALA A 161 -12.21 -10.61 -9.71
C ALA A 161 -11.05 -9.66 -9.37
N ILE A 162 -11.34 -8.54 -8.69
CA ILE A 162 -10.34 -7.59 -8.20
C ILE A 162 -9.72 -8.17 -6.91
N PRO A 163 -8.38 -8.27 -6.81
CA PRO A 163 -7.71 -8.69 -5.58
C PRO A 163 -8.19 -7.85 -4.38
N LEU A 164 -8.55 -8.49 -3.27
CA LEU A 164 -9.05 -7.79 -2.07
C LEU A 164 -8.11 -6.68 -1.60
N ALA A 165 -6.80 -6.93 -1.64
CA ALA A 165 -5.81 -5.92 -1.29
C ALA A 165 -5.85 -4.70 -2.23
N ALA A 166 -6.14 -4.88 -3.52
CA ALA A 166 -6.31 -3.77 -4.46
C ALA A 166 -7.59 -2.98 -4.22
N ARG A 167 -8.70 -3.66 -3.88
CA ARG A 167 -9.96 -3.01 -3.48
C ARG A 167 -9.76 -2.08 -2.28
N ILE A 168 -9.03 -2.55 -1.28
CA ILE A 168 -8.67 -1.76 -0.08
C ILE A 168 -7.80 -0.57 -0.45
N VAL A 169 -6.73 -0.80 -1.22
CA VAL A 169 -5.78 0.26 -1.62
C VAL A 169 -6.49 1.33 -2.47
N SER A 170 -7.34 0.94 -3.41
CA SER A 170 -8.11 1.86 -4.27
C SER A 170 -9.04 2.76 -3.46
N CYS A 171 -9.74 2.19 -2.49
CA CYS A 171 -10.64 2.95 -1.62
C CYS A 171 -9.86 3.94 -0.73
N ALA A 172 -8.72 3.50 -0.18
CA ALA A 172 -7.83 4.34 0.64
C ALA A 172 -7.15 5.46 -0.17
N ASP A 173 -6.72 5.17 -1.40
CA ASP A 173 -6.17 6.15 -2.34
C ASP A 173 -7.18 7.25 -2.67
N ALA A 174 -8.40 6.87 -3.05
CA ALA A 174 -9.46 7.83 -3.34
C ALA A 174 -9.76 8.74 -2.13
N PHE A 175 -9.80 8.17 -0.92
CA PHE A 175 -10.00 8.95 0.29
C PHE A 175 -8.84 9.93 0.58
N ASP A 176 -7.58 9.48 0.48
CA ASP A 176 -6.42 10.37 0.65
C ASP A 176 -6.38 11.47 -0.42
N ALA A 177 -6.72 11.14 -1.67
CA ALA A 177 -6.79 12.08 -2.77
C ALA A 177 -7.87 13.16 -2.58
N MET A 178 -9.00 12.83 -1.93
CA MET A 178 -10.05 13.79 -1.59
C MET A 178 -9.71 14.66 -0.38
N THR A 179 -8.99 14.12 0.61
CA THR A 179 -8.72 14.79 1.89
C THR A 179 -7.37 15.50 1.96
N SER A 180 -6.45 15.21 1.03
CA SER A 180 -5.17 15.91 0.92
C SER A 180 -5.32 17.15 0.05
N SER A 181 -4.79 18.29 0.52
CA SER A 181 -4.62 19.47 -0.32
C SER A 181 -3.60 19.18 -1.42
N ARG A 182 -3.95 19.41 -2.68
CA ARG A 182 -3.03 19.37 -3.82
C ARG A 182 -2.88 20.79 -4.39
N SER A 183 -1.77 21.06 -5.09
CA SER A 183 -1.46 22.39 -5.65
C SER A 183 -2.57 22.99 -6.51
N TYR A 184 -3.46 22.15 -7.04
CA TYR A 184 -4.58 22.53 -7.91
C TYR A 184 -5.98 22.30 -7.29
N ARG A 185 -6.11 21.78 -6.06
CA ARG A 185 -7.41 21.52 -5.43
C ARG A 185 -7.36 21.60 -3.90
N PRO A 186 -8.24 22.39 -3.24
CA PRO A 186 -8.38 22.34 -1.78
C PRO A 186 -8.96 21.00 -1.34
N ALA A 187 -8.57 20.55 -0.14
CA ALA A 187 -9.12 19.33 0.46
C ALA A 187 -10.65 19.44 0.59
N LEU A 188 -11.36 18.34 0.28
CA LEU A 188 -12.82 18.26 0.31
C LEU A 188 -13.39 18.25 1.74
N GLY A 189 -12.54 17.95 2.73
CA GLY A 189 -12.93 17.71 4.12
C GLY A 189 -13.32 16.24 4.36
N THR A 190 -13.08 15.75 5.56
CA THR A 190 -13.26 14.34 5.93
C THR A 190 -14.70 13.86 5.72
N GLU A 191 -15.70 14.60 6.21
CA GLU A 191 -17.10 14.16 6.15
C GLU A 191 -17.60 14.02 4.71
N LEU A 192 -17.29 15.03 3.87
CA LEU A 192 -17.70 15.01 2.48
C LEU A 192 -16.96 13.91 1.69
N ALA A 193 -15.69 13.64 2.01
CA ALA A 193 -14.97 12.50 1.45
C ALA A 193 -15.62 11.17 1.85
N LEU A 194 -16.02 11.00 3.12
CA LEU A 194 -16.75 9.80 3.57
C LEU A 194 -18.11 9.66 2.89
N ASP A 195 -18.84 10.75 2.67
CA ASP A 195 -20.11 10.72 1.95
C ASP A 195 -19.93 10.28 0.49
N VAL A 196 -18.84 10.72 -0.17
CA VAL A 196 -18.48 10.22 -1.51
C VAL A 196 -18.15 8.73 -1.48
N ILE A 197 -17.37 8.25 -0.50
CA ILE A 197 -17.08 6.81 -0.35
C ILE A 197 -18.38 6.00 -0.17
N ARG A 198 -19.31 6.47 0.67
CA ARG A 198 -20.62 5.82 0.86
C ARG A 198 -21.45 5.82 -0.42
N HIS A 199 -21.49 6.95 -1.13
CA HIS A 199 -22.25 7.09 -2.37
C HIS A 199 -21.73 6.17 -3.49
N GLU A 200 -20.41 6.00 -3.58
CA GLU A 200 -19.76 5.17 -4.60
C GLU A 200 -19.61 3.69 -4.19
N SER A 201 -20.15 3.30 -3.03
CA SER A 201 -20.23 1.91 -2.57
C SER A 201 -21.04 1.06 -3.56
N GLY A 202 -20.49 -0.07 -3.98
CA GLY A 202 -21.08 -0.95 -4.99
C GLY A 202 -20.95 -0.45 -6.43
N ARG A 203 -20.32 0.72 -6.65
CA ARG A 203 -19.97 1.25 -7.98
C ARG A 203 -18.47 1.34 -8.15
N GLN A 204 -17.83 2.35 -7.56
CA GLN A 204 -16.37 2.46 -7.58
C GLN A 204 -15.74 1.48 -6.60
N PHE A 205 -16.31 1.39 -5.40
CA PHE A 205 -15.70 0.69 -4.28
C PHE A 205 -16.48 -0.57 -3.93
N ASP A 206 -15.75 -1.58 -3.47
CA ASP A 206 -16.33 -2.73 -2.80
C ASP A 206 -17.15 -2.26 -1.58
N PRO A 207 -18.43 -2.68 -1.45
CA PRO A 207 -19.26 -2.28 -0.33
C PRO A 207 -18.69 -2.58 1.06
N GLU A 208 -18.05 -3.74 1.25
CA GLU A 208 -17.49 -4.14 2.54
C GLU A 208 -16.26 -3.29 2.89
N VAL A 209 -15.43 -3.00 1.88
CA VAL A 209 -14.25 -2.14 2.03
C VAL A 209 -14.65 -0.70 2.32
N ALA A 210 -15.66 -0.17 1.61
CA ALA A 210 -16.16 1.18 1.80
C ALA A 210 -16.69 1.38 3.23
N GLU A 211 -17.49 0.45 3.72
CA GLU A 211 -18.00 0.47 5.10
C GLU A 211 -16.85 0.39 6.12
N ALA A 212 -15.91 -0.54 5.93
CA ALA A 212 -14.75 -0.67 6.81
C ALA A 212 -13.88 0.61 6.85
N LEU A 213 -13.74 1.32 5.72
CA LEU A 213 -13.05 2.62 5.69
C LEU A 213 -13.81 3.67 6.49
N VAL A 214 -15.13 3.76 6.32
CA VAL A 214 -15.97 4.69 7.07
C VAL A 214 -15.85 4.46 8.58
N VAL A 215 -15.93 3.20 9.02
CA VAL A 215 -15.77 2.82 10.43
C VAL A 215 -14.37 3.17 10.95
N SER A 216 -13.33 2.83 10.18
CA SER A 216 -11.93 3.08 10.55
C SER A 216 -11.65 4.57 10.74
N VAL A 217 -12.08 5.41 9.80
CA VAL A 217 -11.91 6.87 9.88
C VAL A 217 -12.75 7.47 11.00
N GLY A 218 -13.99 6.99 11.20
CA GLY A 218 -14.85 7.43 12.30
C GLY A 218 -14.23 7.17 13.67
N ARG A 219 -13.65 5.98 13.88
CA ARG A 219 -12.95 5.62 15.13
C ARG A 219 -11.76 6.54 15.39
N TRP A 220 -10.96 6.79 14.36
CA TRP A 220 -9.81 7.69 14.47
C TRP A 220 -10.20 9.12 14.81
N ARG A 221 -11.29 9.62 14.22
CA ARG A 221 -11.76 10.98 14.52
C ARG A 221 -12.11 11.12 16.00
N LEU A 222 -12.78 10.12 16.57
CA LEU A 222 -13.12 10.10 18.01
C LEU A 222 -11.86 10.03 18.90
N GLU A 223 -10.84 9.26 18.50
CA GLU A 223 -9.57 9.18 19.21
C GLU A 223 -8.77 10.50 19.16
N LEU A 224 -8.89 11.26 18.07
CA LEU A 224 -8.25 12.56 17.87
C LEU A 224 -9.03 13.72 18.53
N GLU A 225 -10.35 13.66 18.58
CA GLU A 225 -11.18 14.62 19.31
C GLU A 225 -11.04 14.45 20.84
N ALA A 226 -10.67 13.25 21.31
CA ALA A 226 -10.38 12.97 22.71
C ALA A 226 -9.03 13.53 23.21
N GLU A 227 -8.10 13.94 22.31
CA GLU A 227 -6.82 14.60 22.67
C GLU A 227 -6.51 15.79 21.71
N PRO A 228 -6.55 17.06 22.17
CA PRO A 228 -6.51 18.24 21.29
C PRO A 228 -5.33 18.31 20.32
N MET A 229 -5.66 18.48 19.05
CA MET A 229 -4.80 18.32 17.89
C MET A 229 -3.90 19.54 17.62
N ALA A 230 -2.72 19.56 18.24
CA ALA A 230 -1.53 20.26 17.71
C ALA A 230 -0.36 19.32 17.40
N THR A 231 -0.55 18.00 17.56
CA THR A 231 0.56 17.04 17.52
C THR A 231 0.19 15.67 16.94
N ALA A 232 -1.04 15.41 16.51
CA ALA A 232 -1.52 14.06 16.24
C ALA A 232 -0.89 13.34 15.04
N PHE A 233 -0.66 14.02 13.90
CA PHE A 233 -0.03 13.39 12.74
C PHE A 233 1.42 12.97 13.06
N ASP A 234 2.12 13.80 13.82
CA ASP A 234 3.48 13.54 14.27
C ASP A 234 3.51 12.58 15.49
N GLN A 235 2.45 12.51 16.29
CA GLN A 235 2.31 11.59 17.42
C GLN A 235 1.94 10.17 17.00
N THR A 236 1.12 9.97 15.98
CA THR A 236 0.89 8.64 15.39
C THR A 236 2.19 8.11 14.77
N LEU A 237 2.96 8.97 14.09
CA LEU A 237 4.32 8.66 13.65
C LEU A 237 5.27 8.39 14.82
N ARG A 238 5.19 9.13 15.93
CA ARG A 238 5.98 8.87 17.15
C ARG A 238 5.55 7.60 17.89
N ARG A 239 4.27 7.22 17.91
CA ARG A 239 3.76 5.96 18.48
C ARG A 239 4.24 4.77 17.64
N LEU A 240 4.18 4.89 16.31
CA LEU A 240 4.75 3.91 15.38
C LEU A 240 6.28 3.83 15.48
N ARG A 241 6.99 4.95 15.73
CA ARG A 241 8.43 4.97 16.02
C ARG A 241 8.77 4.38 17.39
N ARG A 242 7.97 4.62 18.44
CA ARG A 242 8.18 4.06 19.79
C ARG A 242 7.95 2.54 19.82
N ALA A 243 6.97 2.04 19.06
CA ALA A 243 6.77 0.61 18.83
C ALA A 243 7.89 -0.05 18.00
N GLN A 244 8.83 0.71 17.43
CA GLN A 244 10.04 0.20 16.76
C GLN A 244 11.31 0.27 17.62
N VAL A 245 11.29 0.99 18.74
CA VAL A 245 12.46 1.15 19.65
C VAL A 245 12.33 0.30 20.92
N ALA A 246 11.11 -0.15 21.27
CA ALA A 246 10.84 -0.95 22.46
C ALA A 246 10.87 -2.48 22.25
N SER A 247 11.55 -3.03 21.22
CA SER A 247 11.63 -4.49 20.98
C SER A 247 12.89 -4.96 20.27
#